data_AF-A0ABD2NWB0-F1
#
_entry.id   AF-A0ABD2NWB0-F1
#
_cell.length_a   1.000
_cell.length_b   1.000
_cell.length_c   1.000
_cell.angle_alpha   90.00
_cell.angle_beta   90.00
_cell.angle_gamma   90.00
#
_symmetry.space_group_name_H-M   'P 1'
#
loop_
_entity.id
_entity.type
_entity.pdbx_description
1 polymer ?
#
loop_
_entity_poly.entity_id
_entity_poly.type
_entity_poly.pdbx_seq_one_letter_code
_entity_poly.pdbx_strand_id
1 'polypeptide(L)'
;MDNLYKGKFTFLLLGINRYPEEINTFEDFLDKKMYLITASFRFEQLKDQFPKIENYSFYVPSLEGKEWLNYVAFRKDTVTLKSTIEVKYVLQDYLDEKGMSLIRVLDLVVAKITEGAVYLRGNPIFSDMNKYVNRLRDHGFVQHIWLKYQKVEHHMTVKKVKDPEIMTCQDLFGPIGIWLIGISIALCVFFSEWVRLIEQCFHY
;
A
#
# COMPACT_ATOMS: atom_id res chain seq x y z
N MET A 1 -19.63 -31.30 11.58
CA MET A 1 -19.13 -30.99 10.23
C MET A 1 -18.94 -29.48 10.00
N ASP A 2 -19.28 -28.61 10.96
CA ASP A 2 -19.28 -27.15 10.77
C ASP A 2 -17.89 -26.47 10.70
N ASN A 3 -16.87 -27.08 11.31
CA ASN A 3 -15.52 -26.47 11.32
C ASN A 3 -14.82 -26.52 9.95
N LEU A 4 -15.15 -27.50 9.10
CA LEU A 4 -14.54 -27.64 7.78
C LEU A 4 -15.09 -26.60 6.78
N TYR A 5 -16.37 -26.26 6.91
CA TYR A 5 -17.03 -25.24 6.09
C TYR A 5 -16.61 -23.83 6.51
N LYS A 6 -16.52 -23.53 7.82
CA LYS A 6 -15.94 -22.26 8.29
C LYS A 6 -14.53 -22.05 7.74
N GLY A 7 -13.66 -23.06 7.84
CA GLY A 7 -12.28 -22.95 7.34
C GLY A 7 -12.18 -22.72 5.84
N LYS A 8 -12.96 -23.44 5.02
CA LYS A 8 -12.93 -23.30 3.55
C LYS A 8 -13.62 -22.02 3.05
N PHE A 9 -14.72 -21.60 3.66
CA PHE A 9 -15.49 -20.44 3.22
C PHE A 9 -14.77 -19.12 3.56
N THR A 10 -14.16 -19.04 4.75
CA THR A 10 -13.25 -17.96 5.14
C THR A 10 -12.04 -17.89 4.19
N PHE A 11 -11.45 -19.04 3.82
CA PHE A 11 -10.30 -19.06 2.91
C PHE A 11 -10.63 -18.71 1.45
N LEU A 12 -11.81 -19.10 0.96
CA LEU A 12 -12.23 -18.85 -0.43
C LEU A 12 -12.79 -17.45 -0.65
N LEU A 13 -13.60 -16.90 0.26
CA LEU A 13 -14.15 -15.54 0.08
C LEU A 13 -13.12 -14.46 0.35
N LEU A 14 -12.26 -14.65 1.35
CA LEU A 14 -11.30 -13.63 1.72
C LEU A 14 -10.04 -13.64 0.80
N GLY A 15 -9.81 -14.75 0.09
CA GLY A 15 -8.77 -14.86 -0.92
C GLY A 15 -9.04 -14.07 -2.21
N ILE A 16 -10.29 -13.71 -2.51
CA ILE A 16 -10.71 -13.21 -3.83
C ILE A 16 -10.71 -11.67 -3.92
N ASN A 17 -10.66 -10.93 -2.80
CA ASN A 17 -10.78 -9.46 -2.80
C ASN A 17 -9.53 -8.72 -2.29
N ARG A 18 -8.35 -9.25 -2.60
CA ARG A 18 -7.07 -8.61 -2.28
C ARG A 18 -6.74 -7.58 -3.35
N TYR A 19 -7.18 -6.33 -3.16
CA TYR A 19 -6.91 -5.16 -4.00
C TYR A 19 -6.98 -5.44 -5.52
N PRO A 20 -8.10 -5.19 -6.21
CA PRO A 20 -8.32 -5.69 -7.56
C PRO A 20 -7.43 -5.10 -8.66
N GLU A 21 -6.44 -4.26 -8.36
CA GLU A 21 -5.55 -3.74 -9.39
C GLU A 21 -4.12 -3.61 -8.85
N GLU A 22 -3.23 -4.49 -9.31
CA GLU A 22 -1.80 -4.37 -9.08
C GLU A 22 -1.31 -3.01 -9.60
N ILE A 23 -0.73 -2.18 -8.73
CA ILE A 23 0.08 -1.04 -9.16
C ILE A 23 1.48 -1.61 -9.40
N ASN A 24 1.82 -1.81 -10.66
CA ASN A 24 3.08 -2.42 -11.09
C ASN A 24 4.02 -1.38 -11.71
N THR A 25 3.49 -0.24 -12.13
CA THR A 25 4.24 0.86 -12.73
C THR A 25 3.90 2.20 -12.07
N PHE A 26 4.72 3.21 -12.35
CA PHE A 26 4.44 4.58 -11.89
C PHE A 26 3.25 5.18 -12.63
N GLU A 27 3.03 4.78 -13.88
CA GLU A 27 1.88 5.15 -14.70
C GLU A 27 0.57 4.59 -14.16
N ASP A 28 0.55 3.36 -13.66
CA ASP A 28 -0.63 2.77 -13.01
C ASP A 28 -1.10 3.63 -11.82
N PHE A 29 -0.14 4.23 -11.10
CA PHE A 29 -0.43 5.15 -10.01
C PHE A 29 -1.11 6.44 -10.52
N LEU A 30 -0.63 7.01 -11.63
CA LEU A 30 -1.21 8.21 -12.25
C LEU A 30 -2.60 7.94 -12.83
N ASP A 31 -2.79 6.80 -13.50
CA ASP A 31 -4.06 6.44 -14.11
C ASP A 31 -5.16 6.15 -13.05
N LYS A 32 -4.76 5.71 -11.86
CA LYS A 32 -5.64 5.57 -10.68
C LYS A 32 -5.94 6.89 -9.96
N LYS A 33 -5.45 8.02 -10.47
CA LYS A 33 -5.68 9.37 -9.91
C LYS A 33 -5.22 9.49 -8.46
N MET A 34 -4.21 8.74 -8.06
CA MET A 34 -3.61 8.89 -6.75
C MET A 34 -2.71 10.14 -6.74
N TYR A 35 -2.60 10.81 -5.60
CA TYR A 35 -1.85 12.04 -5.45
C TYR A 35 -0.42 11.79 -4.98
N LEU A 36 0.55 12.31 -5.74
CA LEU A 36 1.96 12.29 -5.40
C LEU A 36 2.28 13.47 -4.51
N ILE A 37 2.72 13.16 -3.30
CA ILE A 37 3.28 14.14 -2.39
C ILE A 37 4.80 13.94 -2.41
N THR A 38 5.51 14.93 -2.94
CA THR A 38 6.97 14.91 -3.05
C THR A 38 7.56 16.30 -2.85
N ALA A 39 8.85 16.36 -2.55
CA ALA A 39 9.60 17.61 -2.51
C ALA A 39 9.68 18.23 -3.91
N SER A 40 9.67 19.57 -3.98
CA SER A 40 9.66 20.33 -5.24
C SER A 40 10.75 19.89 -6.22
N PHE A 41 11.99 19.69 -5.75
CA PHE A 41 13.09 19.27 -6.63
C PHE A 41 12.89 17.89 -7.27
N ARG A 42 12.23 16.95 -6.57
CA ARG A 42 11.94 15.61 -7.12
C ARG A 42 10.79 15.68 -8.12
N PHE A 43 9.80 16.52 -7.87
CA PHE A 43 8.73 16.78 -8.84
C PHE A 43 9.29 17.33 -10.16
N GLU A 44 10.18 18.33 -10.07
CA GLU A 44 10.81 18.94 -11.24
C GLU A 44 11.61 17.93 -12.09
N GLN A 45 12.21 16.92 -11.46
CA GLN A 45 12.91 15.84 -12.18
C GLN A 45 11.95 14.87 -12.90
N LEU A 46 10.74 14.72 -12.37
CA LEU A 46 9.78 13.73 -12.85
C LEU A 46 8.79 14.29 -13.87
N LYS A 47 8.51 15.60 -13.84
CA LYS A 47 7.55 16.22 -14.76
C LYS A 47 7.92 16.05 -16.24
N ASP A 48 9.21 16.05 -16.54
CA ASP A 48 9.71 15.85 -17.91
C ASP A 48 9.50 14.41 -18.39
N GLN A 49 9.58 13.43 -17.47
CA GLN A 49 9.39 12.01 -17.77
C GLN A 49 7.91 11.60 -17.74
N PHE A 50 7.12 12.24 -16.87
CA PHE A 50 5.72 11.91 -16.62
C PHE A 50 4.86 13.19 -16.63
N PRO A 51 4.50 13.74 -17.81
CA PRO A 51 3.79 15.02 -17.89
C PRO A 51 2.43 15.05 -17.16
N LYS A 52 1.78 13.88 -17.05
CA LYS A 52 0.51 13.73 -16.30
C LYS A 52 0.66 14.05 -14.81
N ILE A 53 1.89 14.02 -14.27
CA ILE A 53 2.17 14.17 -12.83
C ILE A 53 1.72 15.54 -12.29
N GLU A 54 1.72 16.59 -13.12
CA GLU A 54 1.30 17.94 -12.69
C GLU A 54 -0.16 17.97 -12.21
N ASN A 55 -1.01 17.15 -12.82
CA ASN A 55 -2.43 17.05 -12.47
C ASN A 55 -2.67 16.27 -11.17
N TYR A 56 -1.66 15.51 -10.72
CA TYR A 56 -1.76 14.55 -9.62
C TYR A 56 -0.66 14.75 -8.59
N SER A 57 -0.01 15.90 -8.55
CA SER A 57 1.01 16.20 -7.56
C SER A 57 0.68 17.49 -6.83
N PHE A 58 0.93 17.51 -5.53
CA PHE A 58 0.94 18.76 -4.80
C PHE A 58 2.10 18.78 -3.81
N TYR A 59 2.76 19.92 -3.77
CA TYR A 59 3.80 20.19 -2.80
C TYR A 59 3.14 20.65 -1.49
N VAL A 60 3.48 20.00 -0.38
CA VAL A 60 3.08 20.44 0.95
C VAL A 60 4.30 21.05 1.62
N PRO A 61 4.43 22.39 1.67
CA PRO A 61 5.64 23.06 2.12
C PRO A 61 6.00 22.81 3.58
N SER A 62 5.02 22.41 4.38
CA SER A 62 5.15 22.28 5.83
C SER A 62 5.50 20.87 6.29
N LEU A 63 5.50 19.87 5.41
CA LEU A 63 5.86 18.51 5.80
C LEU A 63 7.38 18.36 5.70
N GLU A 64 8.00 17.83 6.75
CA GLU A 64 9.42 17.47 6.75
C GLU A 64 9.65 16.03 7.23
N GLY A 65 10.70 15.38 6.70
CA GLY A 65 11.15 14.07 7.16
C GLY A 65 10.05 12.99 7.23
N LYS A 66 9.70 12.61 8.47
CA LYS A 66 8.69 11.58 8.81
C LYS A 66 7.24 12.04 8.62
N GLU A 67 6.99 13.35 8.59
CA GLU A 67 5.62 13.87 8.47
C GLU A 67 4.98 13.51 7.11
N TRP A 68 5.79 13.43 6.06
CA TRP A 68 5.37 12.90 4.75
C TRP A 68 4.87 11.45 4.84
N LEU A 69 5.57 10.63 5.62
CA LEU A 69 5.23 9.21 5.78
C LEU A 69 4.02 9.04 6.67
N ASN A 70 3.87 9.86 7.72
CA ASN A 70 2.64 9.93 8.52
C ASN A 70 1.45 10.30 7.63
N TYR A 71 1.59 11.32 6.80
CA TYR A 71 0.51 11.76 5.93
C TYR A 71 0.06 10.65 4.98
N VAL A 72 1.01 9.95 4.34
CA VAL A 72 0.72 8.84 3.42
C VAL A 72 0.19 7.60 4.13
N ALA A 73 0.70 7.25 5.31
CA ALA A 73 0.27 6.07 6.05
C ALA A 73 -1.23 6.07 6.39
N PHE A 74 -1.84 7.26 6.53
CA PHE A 74 -3.23 7.39 6.93
C PHE A 74 -4.16 7.86 5.80
N ARG A 75 -3.70 7.87 4.54
CA ARG A 75 -4.50 8.26 3.37
C ARG A 75 -4.38 7.27 2.22
N LYS A 76 -5.52 6.82 1.71
CA LYS A 76 -5.61 5.75 0.69
C LYS A 76 -5.28 6.21 -0.73
N ASP A 77 -5.39 7.50 -0.99
CA ASP A 77 -5.30 8.14 -2.29
C ASP A 77 -3.98 8.89 -2.49
N THR A 78 -2.99 8.67 -1.61
CA THR A 78 -1.74 9.43 -1.64
C THR A 78 -0.53 8.50 -1.67
N VAL A 79 0.52 8.92 -2.36
CA VAL A 79 1.83 8.25 -2.34
C VAL A 79 2.94 9.26 -2.16
N THR A 80 4.10 8.79 -1.70
CA THR A 80 5.31 9.60 -1.66
C THR A 80 6.48 8.82 -2.22
N LEU A 81 7.43 9.53 -2.81
CA LEU A 81 8.67 8.96 -3.31
C LEU A 81 9.77 9.17 -2.28
N LYS A 82 10.35 8.06 -1.83
CA LYS A 82 11.45 8.03 -0.86
C LYS A 82 12.60 7.22 -1.43
N SER A 83 13.83 7.47 -0.95
CA SER A 83 14.94 6.62 -1.37
C SER A 83 14.73 5.21 -0.81
N THR A 84 15.19 4.19 -1.53
CA THR A 84 15.12 2.80 -1.05
C THR A 84 15.82 2.61 0.28
N ILE A 85 16.82 3.45 0.57
CA ILE A 85 17.52 3.50 1.85
C ILE A 85 16.58 4.05 2.94
N GLU A 86 15.98 5.23 2.74
CA GLU A 86 15.07 5.86 3.71
C GLU A 86 13.89 4.95 4.07
N VAL A 87 13.28 4.33 3.07
CA VAL A 87 12.12 3.45 3.26
C VAL A 87 12.46 2.29 4.20
N LYS A 88 13.63 1.67 4.03
CA LYS A 88 14.06 0.54 4.87
C LYS A 88 14.21 0.90 6.34
N TYR A 89 14.66 2.11 6.65
CA TYR A 89 14.80 2.57 8.03
C TYR A 89 13.45 2.95 8.64
N VAL A 90 12.60 3.63 7.87
CA VAL A 90 11.40 4.23 8.46
C VAL A 90 10.26 3.24 8.60
N LEU A 91 10.20 2.18 7.79
CA LEU A 91 9.13 1.16 7.88
C LEU A 91 8.92 0.56 9.28
N GLN A 92 9.98 0.52 10.10
CA GLN A 92 9.93 -0.02 11.46
C GLN A 92 9.01 0.79 12.39
N ASP A 93 8.88 2.08 12.13
CA ASP A 93 8.04 2.98 12.92
C ASP A 93 6.55 2.86 12.52
N TYR A 94 6.24 2.17 11.43
CA TYR A 94 4.90 2.04 10.86
C TYR A 94 4.40 0.60 10.91
N LEU A 95 4.55 -0.03 12.07
CA LEU A 95 3.99 -1.33 12.35
C LEU A 95 2.78 -1.19 13.28
N ASP A 96 1.72 -1.96 13.04
CA ASP A 96 0.60 -2.09 13.98
C ASP A 96 0.99 -2.95 15.20
N GLU A 97 0.06 -3.10 16.15
CA GLU A 97 0.26 -3.93 17.35
C GLU A 97 0.53 -5.41 17.04
N LYS A 98 0.27 -5.87 15.81
CA LYS A 98 0.49 -7.24 15.33
C LYS A 98 1.77 -7.35 14.48
N GLY A 99 2.52 -6.27 14.30
CA GLY A 99 3.72 -6.21 13.48
C GLY A 99 3.45 -6.11 11.98
N MET A 100 2.24 -5.69 11.58
CA MET A 100 1.86 -5.46 10.18
C MET A 100 2.25 -4.06 9.73
N SER A 101 2.82 -3.94 8.52
CA SER A 101 3.18 -2.63 7.97
C SER A 101 1.93 -1.81 7.60
N LEU A 102 1.83 -0.60 8.14
CA LEU A 102 0.80 0.39 7.77
C LEU A 102 1.11 1.05 6.42
N ILE A 103 2.35 0.95 5.94
CA ILE A 103 2.79 1.51 4.66
C ILE A 103 3.13 0.37 3.70
N ARG A 104 2.58 0.42 2.48
CA ARG A 104 2.99 -0.47 1.40
C ARG A 104 4.11 0.19 0.59
N VAL A 105 5.18 -0.55 0.37
CA VAL A 105 6.30 -0.13 -0.47
C VAL A 105 6.20 -0.85 -1.80
N LEU A 106 6.20 -0.07 -2.87
CA LEU A 106 6.38 -0.58 -4.23
C LEU A 106 7.85 -0.36 -4.59
N ASP A 107 8.54 -1.43 -4.96
CA ASP A 107 9.96 -1.37 -5.36
C ASP A 107 10.08 -0.88 -6.81
N LEU A 108 9.64 0.37 -7.03
CA LEU A 108 9.65 1.04 -8.33
C LEU A 108 10.80 2.03 -8.38
N VAL A 109 11.75 1.78 -9.29
CA VAL A 109 12.84 2.72 -9.55
C VAL A 109 12.34 3.80 -10.50
N VAL A 110 11.86 4.91 -9.94
CA VAL A 110 11.31 6.03 -10.72
C VAL A 110 12.41 7.00 -11.19
N ALA A 111 13.49 7.15 -10.41
CA ALA A 111 14.64 7.95 -10.81
C ALA A 111 15.92 7.44 -10.16
N LYS A 112 17.03 7.45 -10.91
CA LYS A 112 18.36 7.11 -10.38
C LYS A 112 19.04 8.36 -9.87
N ILE A 113 18.87 8.63 -8.58
CA ILE A 113 19.52 9.77 -7.91
C ILE A 113 20.89 9.32 -7.38
N THR A 114 21.93 10.07 -7.72
CA THR A 114 23.26 9.88 -7.14
C THR A 114 23.46 10.91 -6.04
N GLU A 115 23.63 10.47 -4.80
CA GLU A 115 23.97 11.34 -3.70
C GLU A 115 25.44 11.77 -3.81
N GLY A 116 25.69 13.06 -3.63
CA GLY A 116 27.03 13.64 -3.74
C GLY A 116 27.19 14.81 -2.79
N ALA A 117 28.42 15.03 -2.35
CA ALA A 117 28.75 16.24 -1.60
C ALA A 117 28.92 17.41 -2.57
N VAL A 118 28.23 18.51 -2.30
CA VAL A 118 28.33 19.76 -3.08
C VAL A 118 29.34 20.67 -2.41
N TYR A 119 30.31 21.16 -3.19
CA TYR A 119 31.33 22.09 -2.71
C TYR A 119 31.30 23.38 -3.54
N LEU A 120 31.70 24.49 -2.90
CA LEU A 120 31.92 25.75 -3.60
C LEU A 120 33.02 25.59 -4.65
N ARG A 121 32.73 26.04 -5.87
CA ARG A 121 33.67 26.01 -7.00
C ARG A 121 34.94 26.80 -6.64
N GLY A 122 36.11 26.21 -6.87
CA GLY A 122 37.41 26.81 -6.58
C GLY A 122 37.93 26.59 -5.16
N ASN A 123 37.17 25.90 -4.29
CA ASN A 123 37.67 25.55 -2.98
C ASN A 123 38.79 24.49 -3.10
N PRO A 124 40.02 24.74 -2.57
CA PRO A 124 41.12 23.79 -2.67
C PRO A 124 40.82 22.44 -2.01
N ILE A 125 39.90 22.42 -1.03
CA ILE A 125 39.45 21.22 -0.33
C ILE A 125 38.82 20.20 -1.30
N PHE A 126 38.25 20.64 -2.43
CA PHE A 126 37.58 19.75 -3.38
C PHE A 126 38.53 18.68 -3.97
N SER A 127 39.74 19.08 -4.37
CA SER A 127 40.77 18.15 -4.90
C SER A 127 41.07 17.06 -3.87
N ASP A 128 41.28 17.49 -2.63
CA ASP A 128 41.79 16.63 -1.58
C ASP A 128 40.68 15.71 -1.08
N MET A 129 39.47 16.23 -0.90
CA MET A 129 38.30 15.43 -0.56
C MET A 129 37.97 14.39 -1.62
N ASN A 130 38.01 14.72 -2.91
CA ASN A 130 37.79 13.71 -3.95
C ASN A 130 38.84 12.59 -3.91
N LYS A 131 40.12 12.93 -3.66
CA LYS A 131 41.16 11.91 -3.48
C LYS A 131 40.88 11.02 -2.26
N TYR A 132 40.48 11.59 -1.12
CA TYR A 132 40.15 10.82 0.07
C TYR A 132 38.92 9.94 -0.12
N VAL A 133 37.85 10.47 -0.71
CA VAL A 133 36.63 9.71 -1.01
C VAL A 133 36.93 8.55 -1.95
N ASN A 134 37.71 8.79 -3.01
CA ASN A 134 38.13 7.73 -3.92
C ASN A 134 38.97 6.66 -3.20
N ARG A 135 39.92 7.07 -2.35
CA ARG A 135 40.69 6.10 -1.53
C ARG A 135 39.78 5.27 -0.62
N LEU A 136 38.84 5.89 0.09
CA LEU A 136 37.89 5.17 0.94
C LEU A 136 37.04 4.18 0.13
N ARG A 137 36.59 4.58 -1.07
CA ARG A 137 35.87 3.69 -1.98
C ARG A 137 36.74 2.53 -2.44
N ASP A 138 37.95 2.80 -2.91
CA ASP A 138 38.85 1.80 -3.50
C ASP A 138 39.38 0.80 -2.45
N HIS A 139 39.44 1.19 -1.17
CA HIS A 139 39.75 0.30 -0.05
C HIS A 139 38.50 -0.44 0.46
N GLY A 140 37.35 -0.31 -0.20
CA GLY A 140 36.11 -1.00 0.18
C GLY A 140 35.49 -0.48 1.48
N PHE A 141 35.92 0.67 2.01
CA PHE A 141 35.37 1.24 3.26
C PHE A 141 33.88 1.54 3.13
N VAL A 142 33.47 2.12 1.99
CA VAL A 142 32.05 2.39 1.68
C VAL A 142 31.24 1.09 1.66
N GLN A 143 31.77 0.03 1.03
CA GLN A 143 31.11 -1.26 0.96
C GLN A 143 31.06 -1.97 2.32
N HIS A 144 32.11 -1.82 3.13
CA HIS A 144 32.15 -2.34 4.50
C HIS A 144 31.10 -1.66 5.38
N ILE A 145 31.00 -0.32 5.33
CA ILE A 145 29.95 0.44 6.01
C ILE A 145 28.58 -0.04 5.54
N TRP A 146 28.35 -0.07 4.23
CA TRP A 146 27.09 -0.54 3.65
C TRP A 146 26.69 -1.92 4.18
N LEU A 147 27.59 -2.91 4.10
CA LEU A 147 27.34 -4.27 4.60
C LEU A 147 27.13 -4.33 6.12
N LYS A 148 27.83 -3.49 6.89
CA LYS A 148 27.68 -3.41 8.35
C LYS A 148 26.28 -2.94 8.73
N TYR A 149 25.77 -1.91 8.06
CA TYR A 149 24.40 -1.42 8.28
C TYR A 149 23.34 -2.36 7.68
N GLN A 150 23.65 -3.05 6.58
CA GLN A 150 22.78 -4.07 5.97
C GLN A 150 22.66 -5.36 6.82
N LYS A 151 23.67 -5.69 7.64
CA LYS A 151 23.59 -6.86 8.55
C LYS A 151 22.66 -6.65 9.74
N VAL A 152 22.49 -5.41 10.19
CA VAL A 152 21.46 -5.05 11.18
C VAL A 152 20.06 -5.25 10.57
N GLU A 153 19.90 -5.09 9.24
CA GLU A 153 18.63 -5.25 8.52
C GLU A 153 18.13 -6.70 8.38
N HIS A 154 18.99 -7.73 8.33
CA HIS A 154 18.53 -9.12 8.09
C HIS A 154 17.73 -9.74 9.25
N HIS A 155 17.78 -9.15 10.44
CA HIS A 155 16.93 -9.53 11.56
C HIS A 155 15.54 -8.87 11.53
N MET A 156 15.29 -7.99 10.56
CA MET A 156 14.06 -7.23 10.41
C MET A 156 13.38 -7.54 9.08
N THR A 157 13.33 -8.83 8.72
CA THR A 157 12.38 -9.28 7.70
C THR A 157 10.98 -8.96 8.20
N VAL A 158 10.41 -7.85 7.72
CA VAL A 158 8.98 -7.60 7.70
C VAL A 158 8.39 -8.86 7.09
N LYS A 159 7.85 -9.70 7.96
CA LYS A 159 7.23 -10.96 7.60
C LYS A 159 6.18 -10.53 6.56
N LYS A 160 6.25 -11.05 5.33
CA LYS A 160 5.19 -10.88 4.32
C LYS A 160 3.96 -11.58 4.89
N VAL A 161 3.32 -10.97 5.86
CA VAL A 161 2.14 -11.52 6.52
C VAL A 161 0.98 -11.12 5.64
N LYS A 162 0.18 -12.12 5.25
CA LYS A 162 -1.11 -11.90 4.63
C LYS A 162 -1.89 -10.91 5.50
N ASP A 163 -2.22 -9.75 4.95
CA ASP A 163 -3.02 -8.75 5.65
C ASP A 163 -4.30 -9.38 6.21
N PRO A 164 -4.74 -8.98 7.42
CA PRO A 164 -6.01 -9.43 7.97
C PRO A 164 -7.14 -8.95 7.07
N GLU A 165 -7.88 -9.91 6.52
CA GLU A 165 -8.95 -9.67 5.57
C GLU A 165 -10.13 -8.94 6.26
N ILE A 166 -10.27 -7.65 5.98
CA ILE A 166 -11.41 -6.85 6.44
C ILE A 166 -12.58 -7.17 5.52
N MET A 167 -13.65 -7.73 6.08
CA MET A 167 -14.85 -8.14 5.36
C MET A 167 -15.59 -6.90 4.83
N THR A 168 -15.82 -6.81 3.52
CA THR A 168 -16.53 -5.70 2.88
C THR A 168 -18.04 -5.97 2.87
N CYS A 169 -18.88 -4.92 2.94
CA CYS A 169 -20.34 -5.08 2.81
C CYS A 169 -20.76 -5.75 1.49
N GLN A 170 -19.93 -5.65 0.44
CA GLN A 170 -20.18 -6.34 -0.82
C GLN A 170 -20.13 -7.86 -0.70
N ASP A 171 -19.29 -8.39 0.20
CA ASP A 171 -19.15 -9.83 0.43
C ASP A 171 -20.37 -10.42 1.17
N LEU A 172 -21.18 -9.56 1.80
CA LEU A 172 -22.43 -9.92 2.48
C LEU A 172 -23.64 -9.99 1.55
N PHE A 173 -23.56 -9.50 0.30
CA PHE A 173 -24.72 -9.50 -0.60
C PHE A 173 -25.20 -10.90 -0.98
N GLY A 174 -24.29 -11.86 -1.16
CA GLY A 174 -24.66 -13.25 -1.48
C GLY A 174 -25.53 -13.88 -0.38
N PRO A 175 -25.06 -13.92 0.88
CA PRO A 175 -25.85 -14.40 2.01
C PRO A 175 -27.17 -13.66 2.20
N ILE A 176 -27.18 -12.33 2.06
CA ILE A 176 -28.41 -11.51 2.17
C ILE A 176 -29.40 -11.88 1.06
N GLY A 177 -28.92 -12.08 -0.17
CA GLY A 177 -29.76 -12.49 -1.30
C GLY A 177 -30.44 -13.85 -1.07
N ILE A 178 -29.69 -14.84 -0.57
CA ILE A 178 -30.25 -16.16 -0.23
C ILE A 178 -31.30 -16.03 0.89
N TRP A 179 -31.04 -15.19 1.90
CA TRP A 179 -31.98 -14.95 2.98
C TRP A 179 -33.29 -14.31 2.48
N LEU A 180 -33.21 -13.31 1.58
CA LEU A 180 -34.38 -12.68 0.97
C LEU A 180 -35.20 -13.68 0.15
N ILE A 181 -34.56 -14.54 -0.64
CA ILE A 181 -35.26 -15.61 -1.40
C ILE A 181 -36.01 -16.54 -0.44
N GLY A 182 -35.38 -16.91 0.69
CA GLY A 182 -36.03 -17.73 1.72
C GLY A 182 -37.29 -17.07 2.29
N ILE A 183 -37.23 -15.76 2.58
CA ILE A 183 -38.40 -14.99 3.04
C ILE A 183 -39.49 -14.96 1.98
N SER A 184 -39.14 -14.71 0.72
CA SER A 184 -40.10 -14.67 -0.38
C SER A 184 -40.83 -16.01 -0.53
N ILE A 185 -40.11 -17.14 -0.47
CA ILE A 185 -40.72 -18.47 -0.54
C ILE A 185 -41.66 -18.72 0.65
N ALA A 186 -41.22 -18.37 1.87
CA ALA A 186 -42.04 -18.54 3.07
C ALA A 186 -43.34 -17.72 3.02
N LEU A 187 -43.27 -16.48 2.51
CA LEU A 187 -44.45 -15.64 2.29
C LEU A 187 -45.37 -16.25 1.23
N CYS A 188 -44.84 -16.75 0.11
CA CYS A 188 -45.66 -17.42 -0.91
C CYS A 188 -46.41 -18.63 -0.34
N VAL A 189 -45.74 -19.47 0.45
CA VAL A 189 -46.37 -20.62 1.11
C VAL A 189 -47.46 -20.15 2.08
N PHE A 190 -47.18 -19.14 2.90
CA PHE A 190 -48.15 -18.58 3.83
C PHE A 190 -49.40 -18.04 3.13
N PHE A 191 -49.24 -17.25 2.06
CA PHE A 191 -50.37 -16.74 1.28
C PHE A 191 -51.16 -17.87 0.60
N SER A 192 -50.47 -18.91 0.09
CA SER A 192 -51.16 -20.05 -0.52
C SER A 192 -52.04 -20.82 0.46
N GLU A 193 -51.57 -21.06 1.69
CA GLU A 193 -52.36 -21.70 2.74
C GLU A 193 -53.49 -20.80 3.25
N TRP A 194 -53.25 -19.49 3.34
CA TRP A 194 -54.27 -18.53 3.74
C TRP A 194 -55.46 -18.49 2.76
N VAL A 195 -55.19 -18.50 1.44
CA VAL A 195 -56.23 -18.59 0.41
C VAL A 195 -56.99 -19.90 0.54
N ARG A 196 -56.29 -21.03 0.73
CA ARG A 196 -56.92 -22.35 0.90
C ARG A 196 -57.85 -22.41 2.12
N LEU A 197 -57.45 -21.79 3.23
CA LEU A 197 -58.26 -21.66 4.45
C LEU A 197 -59.53 -20.84 4.20
N ILE A 198 -59.43 -19.73 3.46
CA ILE A 198 -60.59 -18.90 3.11
C ILE A 198 -61.58 -19.69 2.25
N GLU A 199 -61.12 -20.40 1.23
CA GLU A 199 -61.99 -21.21 0.37
C GLU A 199 -62.74 -22.29 1.17
N GLN A 200 -62.10 -22.92 2.14
CA GLN A 200 -62.74 -23.90 3.03
C GLN A 200 -63.82 -23.26 3.92
N CYS A 201 -63.62 -22.03 4.38
CA CYS A 201 -64.61 -21.30 5.18
C CYS A 201 -65.85 -20.87 4.37
N PHE A 202 -65.72 -20.64 3.06
CA PHE A 202 -66.85 -20.24 2.20
C PHE A 202 -67.67 -21.42 1.64
N HIS A 203 -67.16 -22.66 1.76
CA HIS A 203 -67.85 -23.86 1.32
C HIS A 203 -68.66 -24.58 2.42
N TYR A 204 -68.78 -23.95 3.61
CA TYR A 204 -69.66 -24.35 4.71
C TYR A 204 -70.83 -23.37 4.85
#